data_AF-G8TVU0-F1
#
_entry.id   AF-G8TVU0-F1
#
_cell.length_a   1.000
_cell.length_b   1.000
_cell.length_c   1.000
_cell.angle_alpha   90.00
_cell.angle_beta   90.00
_cell.angle_gamma   90.00
#
_symmetry.space_group_name_H-M   'P 1'
#
loop_
_entity.id
_entity.type
_entity.pdbx_description
1 polymer ?
#
loop_
_entity_poly.entity_id
_entity_poly.type
_entity_poly.pdbx_seq_one_letter_code
_entity_poly.pdbx_strand_id
1 'polypeptide(L)'
;MKPALMVFRLAVLIALLLGLGELLGFYRMTALLRDVHIGAGLIVLATGAWLSSLTRQPLAWVATLLIVIGGILPLALPPHPNIGWFHLIIMLLAVGLIEMVASRVKRHQD
;
A
#
# COMPACT_ATOMS: atom_id res chain seq x y z
N MET A 1 16.58 2.11 -7.61
CA MET A 1 15.77 1.17 -6.80
C MET A 1 15.75 1.50 -5.31
N LYS A 2 16.89 1.60 -4.61
CA LYS A 2 16.94 1.93 -3.17
C LYS A 2 16.08 3.13 -2.73
N PRO A 3 16.17 4.33 -3.37
CA PRO A 3 15.35 5.47 -2.96
C PRO A 3 13.84 5.25 -3.21
N ALA A 4 13.47 4.62 -4.32
CA ALA A 4 12.06 4.31 -4.61
C ALA A 4 11.45 3.35 -3.57
N LEU A 5 12.23 2.37 -3.09
CA LEU A 5 11.78 1.44 -2.05
C LEU A 5 11.64 2.14 -0.68
N MET A 6 12.54 3.09 -0.36
CA MET A 6 12.41 3.90 0.85
C MET A 6 11.16 4.78 0.81
N VAL A 7 10.88 5.45 -0.33
CA VAL A 7 9.66 6.25 -0.51
C VAL A 7 8.41 5.38 -0.40
N PHE A 8 8.39 4.21 -1.05
CA PHE A 8 7.30 3.25 -0.94
C PHE A 8 7.03 2.86 0.52
N ARG A 9 8.06 2.44 1.26
CA ARG A 9 7.95 2.03 2.67
C ARG A 9 7.45 3.16 3.56
N LEU A 10 7.94 4.38 3.37
CA LEU A 10 7.50 5.53 4.15
C LEU A 10 6.03 5.84 3.88
N ALA A 11 5.61 5.84 2.61
CA ALA A 11 4.22 6.06 2.24
C ALA A 11 3.30 4.97 2.80
N VAL A 12 3.71 3.69 2.74
CA VAL A 12 3.01 2.58 3.39
C VAL A 12 2.89 2.81 4.90
N LEU A 13 3.98 3.19 5.57
CA LEU A 13 3.97 3.41 7.01
C LEU A 13 3.01 4.53 7.41
N ILE A 14 3.04 5.65 6.67
CA ILE A 14 2.12 6.78 6.91
C ILE A 14 0.67 6.32 6.71
N ALA A 15 0.37 5.67 5.58
CA ALA A 15 -0.98 5.15 5.30
C ALA A 15 -1.43 4.15 6.37
N LEU A 16 -0.55 3.23 6.78
CA LEU A 16 -0.85 2.20 7.77
C LEU A 16 -1.11 2.80 9.15
N LEU A 17 -0.28 3.73 9.63
CA LEU A 17 -0.50 4.39 10.92
C LEU A 17 -1.83 5.17 10.93
N LEU A 18 -2.16 5.81 9.80
CA LEU A 18 -3.41 6.54 9.62
C LEU A 18 -4.63 5.61 9.62
N GLY A 19 -4.61 4.58 8.78
CA GLY A 19 -5.72 3.64 8.66
C GLY A 19 -5.91 2.77 9.91
N LEU A 20 -4.81 2.28 10.49
CA LEU A 20 -4.86 1.44 11.68
C LEU A 20 -5.28 2.22 12.93
N GLY A 21 -4.87 3.49 13.04
CA GLY A 21 -5.27 4.34 14.16
C GLY A 21 -6.78 4.60 14.20
N GLU A 22 -7.41 4.84 13.04
CA GLU A 22 -8.87 4.92 12.93
C GLU A 22 -9.52 3.55 13.19
N LEU A 23 -9.01 2.48 12.58
CA LEU A 23 -9.60 1.13 12.69
C LEU A 23 -9.63 0.61 14.13
N LEU A 24 -8.59 0.92 14.92
CA LEU A 24 -8.50 0.56 16.34
C LEU A 24 -9.19 1.56 17.27
N GLY A 25 -9.73 2.66 16.73
CA GLY A 25 -10.47 3.67 17.49
C GLY A 25 -9.60 4.62 18.33
N PHE A 26 -8.29 4.75 18.03
CA PHE A 26 -7.42 5.71 18.73
C PHE A 26 -7.78 7.17 18.41
N TYR A 27 -8.30 7.44 17.21
CA TYR A 27 -8.81 8.74 16.79
C TYR A 27 -9.85 8.57 15.68
N ARG A 28 -10.56 9.66 15.37
CA ARG A 28 -11.45 9.72 14.19
C ARG A 28 -10.71 10.33 13.01
N MET A 29 -10.87 9.75 11.84
CA MET A 29 -10.26 10.27 10.62
C MET A 29 -10.94 11.59 10.21
N THR A 30 -10.23 12.70 10.43
CA THR A 30 -10.65 14.02 9.95
C THR A 30 -10.44 14.12 8.45
N ALA A 31 -11.03 15.14 7.80
CA ALA A 31 -10.82 15.39 6.38
C ALA A 31 -9.32 15.49 6.03
N LEU A 32 -8.54 16.20 6.86
CA LEU A 32 -7.10 16.32 6.67
C LEU A 32 -6.38 14.97 6.74
N LEU A 33 -6.65 14.15 7.77
CA LEU A 33 -6.00 12.85 7.91
C LEU A 33 -6.38 11.90 6.76
N ARG A 34 -7.63 11.98 6.30
CA ARG A 34 -8.10 11.22 5.13
C ARG A 34 -7.36 11.65 3.86
N ASP A 35 -7.17 12.94 3.63
CA ASP A 35 -6.46 13.44 2.46
C ASP A 35 -4.99 13.00 2.47
N VAL A 36 -4.34 13.02 3.64
CA VAL A 36 -2.98 12.49 3.82
C VAL A 36 -2.94 10.98 3.58
N HIS A 37 -3.91 10.22 4.09
CA HIS A 37 -4.00 8.78 3.89
C HIS A 37 -4.18 8.42 2.41
N ILE A 38 -5.09 9.10 1.70
CA ILE A 38 -5.29 8.92 0.26
C ILE A 38 -4.03 9.31 -0.52
N GLY A 39 -3.42 10.46 -0.18
CA GLY A 39 -2.17 10.90 -0.80
C GLY A 39 -1.03 9.88 -0.62
N ALA A 40 -0.89 9.33 0.58
CA ALA A 40 0.06 8.25 0.84
C ALA A 40 -0.27 6.99 0.01
N GLY A 41 -1.54 6.60 -0.08
CA GLY A 41 -1.99 5.50 -0.93
C GLY A 41 -1.67 5.70 -2.42
N LEU A 42 -1.82 6.92 -2.94
CA LEU A 42 -1.45 7.25 -4.32
C LEU A 42 0.06 7.15 -4.56
N ILE A 43 0.88 7.57 -3.59
CA ILE A 43 2.34 7.39 -3.66
C ILE A 43 2.70 5.90 -3.66
N VAL A 44 2.07 5.09 -2.81
CA VAL A 44 2.23 3.62 -2.77
C VAL A 44 1.89 3.00 -4.12
N LEU A 45 0.77 3.40 -4.73
CA LEU A 45 0.35 2.92 -6.04
C LEU A 45 1.34 3.32 -7.15
N ALA A 46 1.71 4.59 -7.23
CA ALA A 46 2.63 5.08 -8.25
C ALA A 46 4.02 4.43 -8.15
N THR A 47 4.55 4.32 -6.94
CA THR A 47 5.85 3.68 -6.70
C THR A 47 5.80 2.17 -6.89
N GLY A 48 4.70 1.50 -6.53
CA GLY A 48 4.48 0.08 -6.79
C GLY A 48 4.39 -0.23 -8.29
N ALA A 49 3.65 0.58 -9.05
CA ALA A 49 3.56 0.46 -10.50
C ALA A 49 4.92 0.69 -11.18
N TRP A 50 5.68 1.69 -10.73
CA TRP A 50 7.04 1.95 -11.19
C TRP A 50 8.01 0.81 -10.87
N LEU A 51 7.96 0.24 -9.67
CA LEU A 51 8.77 -0.93 -9.31
C LEU A 51 8.38 -2.16 -10.14
N SER A 52 7.10 -2.32 -10.44
CA SER A 52 6.60 -3.44 -11.26
C SER A 52 7.06 -3.33 -12.71
N SER A 53 7.05 -2.12 -13.28
CA SER A 53 7.54 -1.88 -14.65
C SER A 53 9.06 -2.10 -14.76
N LEU A 54 9.83 -1.69 -13.74
CA LEU A 54 11.27 -1.87 -13.72
C LEU A 54 11.70 -3.33 -13.54
N THR A 55 11.06 -4.05 -12.62
CA THR A 55 11.48 -5.41 -12.26
C THR A 55 10.96 -6.47 -13.21
N ARG A 56 9.92 -6.17 -14.00
CA ARG A 56 9.22 -7.09 -14.92
C ARG A 56 8.80 -8.42 -14.27
N GLN A 57 8.73 -8.47 -12.94
CA GLN A 57 8.29 -9.66 -12.23
C GLN A 57 6.76 -9.68 -12.18
N PRO A 58 6.11 -10.80 -12.54
CA PRO A 58 4.66 -10.90 -12.53
C PRO A 58 4.09 -10.68 -11.12
N LEU A 59 4.81 -11.12 -10.09
CA LEU A 59 4.42 -10.95 -8.70
C LEU A 59 4.30 -9.47 -8.27
N ALA A 60 5.10 -8.58 -8.86
CA ALA A 60 5.03 -7.14 -8.60
C ALA A 60 3.74 -6.53 -9.17
N TRP A 61 3.32 -7.00 -10.34
CA TRP A 61 2.04 -6.62 -10.94
C TRP A 61 0.85 -7.12 -10.14
N VAL A 62 0.91 -8.35 -9.61
CA VAL A 62 -0.12 -8.86 -8.68
C VAL A 62 -0.21 -7.96 -7.45
N ALA A 63 0.93 -7.59 -6.85
CA ALA A 63 0.95 -6.68 -5.71
C ALA A 63 0.34 -5.30 -6.04
N THR A 64 0.67 -4.74 -7.20
CA THR A 64 0.10 -3.46 -7.66
C THR A 64 -1.40 -3.57 -7.88
N LEU A 65 -1.88 -4.68 -8.45
CA LEU A 65 -3.31 -4.92 -8.60
C LEU A 65 -4.02 -5.02 -7.25
N LEU A 66 -3.41 -5.68 -6.26
CA LEU A 66 -3.93 -5.72 -4.89
C LEU A 66 -4.00 -4.33 -4.26
N ILE A 67 -3.02 -3.43 -4.51
CA ILE A 67 -3.08 -2.03 -4.08
C ILE A 67 -4.28 -1.32 -4.70
N VAL A 68 -4.53 -1.54 -6.00
CA VAL A 68 -5.70 -0.95 -6.70
C VAL A 68 -7.00 -1.46 -6.10
N ILE A 69 -7.15 -2.78 -5.94
CA ILE A 69 -8.36 -3.38 -5.37
C ILE A 69 -8.55 -2.92 -3.92
N GLY A 70 -7.49 -3.01 -3.11
CA GLY A 70 -7.49 -2.59 -1.72
C GLY A 70 -7.76 -1.10 -1.56
N GLY A 71 -7.25 -0.25 -2.44
CA GLY A 71 -7.43 1.20 -2.37
C GLY A 71 -8.76 1.70 -2.91
N ILE A 72 -9.29 1.11 -3.98
CA ILE A 72 -10.51 1.59 -4.65
C ILE A 72 -11.77 0.97 -4.04
N LEU A 73 -11.77 -0.33 -3.73
CA LEU A 73 -12.97 -1.02 -3.29
C LEU A 73 -13.57 -0.43 -2.00
N PRO A 74 -12.79 -0.07 -0.97
CA PRO A 74 -13.31 0.59 0.23
C PRO A 74 -13.90 1.98 0.00
N LEU A 75 -13.49 2.68 -1.06
CA LEU A 75 -14.03 4.00 -1.41
C LEU A 75 -15.42 3.91 -2.04
N ALA A 76 -15.72 2.79 -2.71
CA ALA A 76 -16.99 2.55 -3.39
C ALA A 76 -18.06 1.92 -2.46
N LEU A 77 -17.66 1.41 -1.29
CA LEU A 77 -18.55 0.72 -0.37
C LEU A 77 -18.88 1.59 0.84
N PRO A 78 -20.09 1.45 1.43
CA PRO A 78 -20.43 2.16 2.65
C PRO A 78 -19.50 1.75 3.80
N PRO A 79 -19.11 2.69 4.68
CA PRO A 79 -18.15 2.42 5.75
C PRO A 79 -18.67 1.33 6.69
N HIS A 80 -17.97 0.20 6.72
CA HIS A 80 -18.26 -0.94 7.59
C HIS A 80 -16.96 -1.46 8.20
N PRO A 81 -16.92 -1.88 9.48
CA PRO A 81 -15.70 -2.37 10.13
C PRO A 81 -15.00 -3.49 9.34
N ASN A 82 -15.78 -4.43 8.78
CA ASN A 82 -15.25 -5.53 7.95
C ASN A 82 -14.51 -5.04 6.70
N ILE A 83 -14.90 -3.89 6.13
CA ILE A 83 -14.23 -3.30 4.96
C ILE A 83 -12.86 -2.74 5.35
N GLY A 84 -12.75 -2.13 6.54
CA GLY A 84 -11.47 -1.67 7.07
C GLY A 84 -10.48 -2.81 7.30
N TRP A 85 -10.94 -3.93 7.87
CA TRP A 85 -10.12 -5.13 8.02
C TRP A 85 -9.73 -5.77 6.68
N PHE A 86 -10.69 -5.86 5.75
CA PHE A 86 -10.42 -6.34 4.40
C PHE A 86 -9.35 -5.48 3.70
N HIS A 87 -9.50 -4.16 3.74
CA HIS A 87 -8.52 -3.20 3.21
C HIS A 87 -7.13 -3.46 3.82
N LEU A 88 -7.04 -3.52 5.15
CA LEU A 88 -5.78 -3.77 5.85
C LEU A 88 -5.11 -5.07 5.38
N ILE A 89 -5.86 -6.18 5.34
CA ILE A 89 -5.32 -7.50 4.95
C ILE A 89 -4.79 -7.46 3.52
N ILE A 90 -5.57 -6.92 2.57
CA ILE A 90 -5.17 -6.80 1.17
C ILE A 90 -3.91 -5.94 1.01
N MET A 91 -3.85 -4.81 1.72
CA MET A 91 -2.70 -3.90 1.67
C MET A 91 -1.44 -4.54 2.27
N LEU A 92 -1.54 -5.28 3.38
CA LEU A 92 -0.42 -6.00 3.98
C LEU A 92 0.11 -7.09 3.05
N LEU A 93 -0.77 -7.84 2.39
CA LEU A 93 -0.39 -8.83 1.37
C LEU A 93 0.34 -8.15 0.21
N ALA A 94 -0.18 -7.05 -0.30
CA ALA A 94 0.45 -6.31 -1.40
C ALA A 94 1.86 -5.82 -1.04
N VAL A 95 2.02 -5.22 0.15
CA VAL A 95 3.32 -4.75 0.65
C VAL A 95 4.29 -5.92 0.81
N GLY A 96 3.85 -7.04 1.39
CA GLY A 96 4.67 -8.24 1.54
C GLY A 96 5.17 -8.78 0.20
N LEU A 97 4.33 -8.77 -0.84
CA LEU A 97 4.72 -9.18 -2.19
C LEU A 97 5.76 -8.23 -2.80
N ILE A 98 5.58 -6.90 -2.68
CA ILE A 98 6.57 -5.92 -3.18
C ILE A 98 7.90 -6.07 -2.45
N GLU A 99 7.90 -6.25 -1.13
CA GLU A 99 9.12 -6.46 -0.34
C GLU A 99 9.84 -7.76 -0.73
N MET A 100 9.09 -8.82 -1.02
CA MET A 100 9.64 -10.07 -1.53
C MET A 100 10.30 -9.87 -2.90
N VAL A 101 9.64 -9.19 -3.84
CA VAL A 101 10.20 -8.86 -5.16
C VAL A 101 11.48 -8.04 -5.00
N ALA A 102 11.46 -6.98 -4.19
CA ALA A 102 12.61 -6.13 -3.96
C ALA A 102 13.81 -6.93 -3.40
N SER A 103 13.55 -7.86 -2.49
CA SER A 103 14.55 -8.74 -1.90
C SER A 103 15.11 -9.78 -2.89
N ARG A 104 14.29 -10.25 -3.84
CA ARG A 104 14.73 -11.16 -4.91
C ARG A 104 15.61 -10.45 -5.92
N VAL A 105 15.20 -9.25 -6.36
CA VAL A 105 15.97 -8.48 -7.35
C VAL A 105 17.34 -8.08 -6.79
N LYS A 106 17.42 -7.72 -5.51
CA LYS A 106 18.71 -7.44 -4.86
C LYS A 106 19.66 -8.65 -4.91
N ARG A 107 19.15 -9.85 -4.61
CA ARG A 107 19.93 -11.10 -4.61
C ARG A 107 20.43 -11.56 -5.99
N HIS A 108 19.94 -10.99 -7.09
CA HIS A 108 20.41 -11.32 -8.44
C HIS A 108 21.35 -10.24 -9.02
N GLN A 109 21.54 -9.13 -8.29
CA GLN A 109 22.46 -8.06 -8.67
C GLN A 109 23.79 -8.10 -7.89
N ASP A 110 23.85 -8.93 -6.84
CA ASP A 110 25.03 -9.27 -6.07
C ASP A 110 25.56 -10.64 -6.54
#